data_AF-A0A934MIV7-F1
#
_entry.id   AF-A0A934MIV7-F1
#
_cell.length_a   1.000
_cell.length_b   1.000
_cell.length_c   1.000
_cell.angle_alpha   90.00
_cell.angle_beta   90.00
_cell.angle_gamma   90.00
#
_symmetry.space_group_name_H-M   'P 1'
#
loop_
_entity.id
_entity.type
_entity.pdbx_description
1 polymer ?
#
loop_
_entity_poly.entity_id
_entity_poly.type
_entity_poly.pdbx_seq_one_letter_code
_entity_poly.pdbx_strand_id
1 'polypeptide(L)'
;MNDTTRQLVNTRPAYFLDFEASSLASNSWPVEIGIARVVDGAVVTESQLIKPHPSWEEAAWSSESAEVHGLSRSILDAEGLEASEVAKWFKERNIGLAISDAP
;
A
#
# COMPACT_ATOMS: atom_id res chain seq x y z
N MET A 1 11.21 6.57 -27.72
CA MET A 1 10.82 5.20 -27.33
C MET A 1 10.34 4.48 -28.57
N ASN A 2 10.80 3.25 -28.81
CA ASN A 2 10.32 2.45 -29.93
C ASN A 2 8.93 1.86 -29.63
N ASP A 3 8.21 1.42 -30.66
CA ASP A 3 6.84 0.90 -30.54
C ASP A 3 6.76 -0.31 -29.59
N THR A 4 7.82 -1.13 -29.52
CA THR A 4 7.91 -2.28 -28.61
C THR A 4 7.93 -1.87 -27.14
N THR A 5 8.64 -0.79 -26.77
CA THR A 5 8.64 -0.27 -25.39
C THR A 5 7.27 0.29 -25.01
N ARG A 6 6.60 1.03 -25.90
CA ARG A 6 5.22 1.52 -25.65
C ARG A 6 4.23 0.36 -25.48
N GLN A 7 4.37 -0.69 -26.28
CA GLN A 7 3.51 -1.86 -26.22
C GLN A 7 3.70 -2.68 -24.93
N LEU A 8 4.94 -2.79 -24.42
CA LEU A 8 5.23 -3.42 -23.12
C LEU A 8 4.61 -2.63 -21.96
N VAL A 9 4.74 -1.30 -21.94
CA VAL A 9 4.14 -0.45 -20.90
C VAL A 9 2.61 -0.53 -20.93
N ASN A 10 2.01 -0.62 -22.11
CA ASN A 10 0.55 -0.76 -22.25
C ASN A 10 0.01 -2.16 -21.92
N THR A 11 0.84 -3.20 -21.98
CA THR A 11 0.41 -4.59 -21.67
C THR A 11 0.76 -5.03 -20.25
N ARG A 12 1.70 -4.35 -19.60
CA ARG A 12 2.08 -4.55 -18.19
C ARG A 12 2.39 -3.20 -17.54
N PRO A 13 1.37 -2.45 -17.11
CA PRO A 13 1.58 -1.15 -16.47
C PRO A 13 2.35 -1.31 -15.16
N ALA A 14 3.12 -0.28 -14.80
CA ALA A 14 3.73 -0.20 -13.49
C ALA A 14 2.72 0.32 -12.46
N TYR A 15 2.69 -0.35 -11.31
CA TYR A 15 2.02 0.06 -10.09
C TYR A 15 3.09 0.47 -9.08
N PHE A 16 3.05 1.72 -8.64
CA PHE A 16 3.90 2.21 -7.56
C PHE A 16 3.16 2.02 -6.25
N LEU A 17 3.81 1.37 -5.29
CA LEU A 17 3.28 1.04 -3.98
C LEU A 17 4.05 1.80 -2.93
N ASP A 18 3.31 2.36 -1.99
CA ASP A 18 3.83 3.00 -0.79
C ASP A 18 3.11 2.38 0.42
N PHE A 19 3.83 2.15 1.51
CA PHE A 19 3.28 1.56 2.72
C PHE A 19 3.61 2.43 3.91
N GLU A 20 2.57 2.78 4.65
CA GLU A 20 2.74 3.37 5.96
C GLU A 20 2.90 2.26 7.01
N ALA A 21 3.74 2.49 8.01
CA ALA A 21 4.10 1.51 9.02
C ALA A 21 3.66 1.94 10.42
N SER A 22 3.41 0.96 11.28
CA SER A 22 3.04 1.19 12.68
C SER A 22 4.14 1.88 13.49
N SER A 23 5.40 1.72 13.09
CA SER A 23 6.58 2.38 13.67
C SER A 23 7.80 2.23 12.76
N LEU A 24 8.92 2.88 13.14
CA LEU A 24 10.23 2.69 12.52
C LEU A 24 10.99 1.44 13.04
N ALA A 25 10.38 0.66 13.95
CA ALA A 25 11.02 -0.52 14.51
C ALA A 25 11.02 -1.68 13.50
N SER A 26 11.96 -2.63 13.65
CA SER A 26 12.06 -3.78 12.74
C SER A 26 10.91 -4.78 12.86
N ASN A 27 10.14 -4.74 13.95
CA ASN A 27 8.92 -5.51 14.16
C ASN A 27 7.65 -4.71 13.81
N SER A 28 7.78 -3.59 13.09
CA SER A 28 6.62 -2.82 12.63
C SER A 28 5.79 -3.61 11.62
N TRP A 29 4.56 -3.16 11.43
CA TRP A 29 3.58 -3.79 10.56
C TRP A 29 2.84 -2.72 9.74
N PRO A 30 2.32 -3.06 8.56
CA PRO A 30 1.74 -2.08 7.65
C PRO A 30 0.37 -1.60 8.15
N VAL A 31 0.10 -0.30 8.03
CA VAL A 31 -1.14 0.36 8.48
C VAL A 31 -1.97 0.92 7.32
N GLU A 32 -1.33 1.20 6.19
CA GLU A 32 -1.96 1.62 4.94
C GLU A 32 -1.12 1.13 3.76
N ILE A 33 -1.77 0.87 2.63
CA ILE A 33 -1.13 0.78 1.31
C ILE A 33 -1.69 1.86 0.40
N GLY A 34 -0.81 2.66 -0.20
CA GLY A 34 -1.10 3.53 -1.33
C GLY A 34 -0.67 2.88 -2.64
N ILE A 35 -1.49 2.98 -3.69
CA ILE A 35 -1.11 2.57 -5.05
C ILE A 35 -1.29 3.73 -6.03
N ALA A 36 -0.34 3.86 -6.96
CA ALA A 36 -0.41 4.81 -8.07
C ALA A 36 -0.11 4.12 -9.41
N ARG A 37 -0.85 4.49 -10.46
CA ARG A 37 -0.61 4.06 -11.84
C ARG A 37 -0.90 5.20 -12.82
N VAL A 38 -0.35 5.12 -14.03
CA VAL A 38 -0.69 6.03 -15.13
C VAL A 38 -1.74 5.38 -16.03
N VAL A 39 -2.88 6.05 -16.23
CA VAL A 39 -3.95 5.66 -17.16
C VAL A 39 -4.23 6.85 -18.06
N ASP A 40 -4.13 6.66 -19.38
CA ASP A 40 -4.38 7.69 -20.39
C ASP A 40 -3.64 9.03 -20.15
N GLY A 41 -2.42 8.94 -19.63
CA GLY A 41 -1.58 10.10 -19.33
C GLY A 41 -1.89 10.82 -18.02
N ALA A 42 -2.85 10.32 -17.23
CA ALA A 42 -3.17 10.82 -15.89
C ALA A 42 -2.72 9.83 -14.81
N VAL A 43 -2.31 10.35 -13.65
CA VAL A 43 -2.03 9.52 -12.46
C VAL A 43 -3.36 9.21 -11.77
N VAL A 44 -3.61 7.92 -11.52
CA VAL A 44 -4.73 7.43 -10.72
C VAL A 44 -4.15 6.82 -9.45
N THR A 45 -4.67 7.26 -8.31
CA THR A 45 -4.29 6.76 -6.98
C THR A 45 -5.47 6.13 -6.27
N GLU A 46 -5.20 5.09 -5.49
CA GLU A 46 -6.15 4.44 -4.58
C GLU A 46 -5.37 4.05 -3.31
N SER A 47 -6.02 3.98 -2.15
CA SER A 47 -5.39 3.45 -0.93
C SER A 47 -6.35 2.57 -0.13
N GLN A 48 -5.79 1.79 0.79
CA GLN A 48 -6.55 1.02 1.78
C GLN A 48 -5.85 1.02 3.13
N LEU A 49 -6.63 1.26 4.18
CA LEU A 49 -6.19 1.02 5.56
C LEU A 49 -6.11 -0.48 5.84
N ILE A 50 -5.11 -0.87 6.61
CA ILE A 50 -4.85 -2.25 7.00
C ILE A 50 -5.16 -2.38 8.49
N LYS A 51 -6.12 -3.24 8.80
CA LYS A 51 -6.46 -3.57 10.18
C LYS A 51 -5.37 -4.44 10.80
N PRO A 52 -4.94 -4.16 12.04
CA PRO A 52 -3.84 -4.91 12.65
C PRO A 52 -4.25 -6.35 12.93
N HIS A 53 -3.45 -7.29 12.45
CA HIS A 53 -3.70 -8.70 12.72
C HIS A 53 -3.46 -9.02 14.20
N PRO A 54 -4.27 -9.87 14.85
CA PRO A 54 -4.11 -10.19 16.29
C PRO A 54 -2.75 -10.80 16.68
N SER A 55 -1.96 -11.29 15.73
CA SER A 55 -0.62 -11.82 15.99
C SER A 55 0.48 -10.77 15.88
N TRP A 56 0.16 -9.53 15.48
CA TRP A 56 1.14 -8.45 15.42
C TRP A 56 1.29 -7.82 16.81
N GLU A 57 2.51 -7.45 17.16
CA GLU A 57 2.81 -6.91 18.47
C GLU A 57 2.26 -5.48 18.58
N GLU A 58 1.28 -5.27 19.45
CA GLU A 58 0.74 -3.92 19.72
C GLU A 58 1.83 -2.99 20.29
N ALA A 59 2.85 -3.54 20.95
CA ALA A 59 4.02 -2.78 21.40
C ALA A 59 4.85 -2.18 20.25
N ALA A 60 4.65 -2.63 19.00
CA ALA A 60 5.27 -2.06 17.81
C ALA A 60 4.47 -0.89 17.21
N TRP A 61 3.36 -0.49 17.84
CA TRP A 61 2.64 0.74 17.51
C TRP A 61 3.36 1.97 18.10
N SER A 62 3.61 2.96 17.26
CA SER A 62 4.19 4.26 17.65
C SER A 62 3.18 5.37 17.47
N SER A 63 2.84 6.08 18.54
CA SER A 63 2.02 7.29 18.47
C SER A 63 2.69 8.41 17.67
N GLU A 64 4.02 8.45 17.63
CA GLU A 64 4.77 9.41 16.82
C GLU A 64 4.61 9.12 15.32
N SER A 65 4.73 7.85 14.91
CA SER A 65 4.48 7.44 13.52
C SER A 65 3.02 7.70 13.14
N ALA A 66 2.09 7.35 14.03
CA ALA A 66 0.67 7.64 13.86
C ALA A 66 0.37 9.13 13.63
N GLU A 67 1.03 10.03 14.37
CA GLU A 67 0.93 11.48 14.19
C GLU A 67 1.50 11.94 12.84
N VAL A 68 2.65 11.42 12.44
CA VAL A 68 3.28 11.71 11.13
C VAL A 68 2.36 11.32 9.98
N HIS A 69 1.73 10.14 10.05
CA HIS A 69 0.82 9.63 9.01
C HIS A 69 -0.60 10.21 9.12
N GLY A 70 -0.95 10.90 10.22
CA GLY A 70 -2.31 11.39 10.46
C GLY A 70 -3.34 10.28 10.69
N LEU A 71 -2.90 9.10 11.14
CA LEU A 71 -3.74 7.93 11.39
C LEU A 71 -3.88 7.65 12.88
N SER A 72 -5.10 7.38 13.35
CA SER A 72 -5.31 6.93 14.73
C SER A 72 -5.34 5.41 14.81
N ARG A 73 -4.86 4.82 15.91
CA ARG A 73 -4.93 3.35 16.08
C ARG A 73 -6.35 2.80 15.91
N SER A 74 -7.36 3.55 16.36
CA SER A 74 -8.77 3.19 16.29
C SER A 74 -9.35 3.23 14.87
N ILE A 75 -8.84 4.08 13.97
CA ILE A 75 -9.35 4.12 12.58
C ILE A 75 -9.00 2.83 11.84
N LEU A 76 -7.86 2.20 12.18
CA LEU A 76 -7.46 0.93 11.58
C LEU A 76 -8.39 -0.22 11.99
N ASP A 77 -8.94 -0.20 13.21
CA ASP A 77 -9.92 -1.20 13.62
C ASP A 77 -11.31 -0.95 13.03
N ALA A 78 -11.67 0.33 12.86
CA ALA A 78 -13.00 0.74 12.40
C ALA A 78 -13.17 0.65 10.88
N GLU A 79 -12.12 1.00 10.14
CA GLU A 79 -12.15 1.20 8.68
C GLU A 79 -11.14 0.32 7.93
N GLY A 80 -10.15 -0.23 8.64
CA GLY A 80 -9.15 -1.10 8.03
C GLY A 80 -9.73 -2.44 7.58
N LEU A 81 -9.19 -2.94 6.47
CA LEU A 81 -9.46 -4.28 5.98
C LEU A 81 -8.41 -5.26 6.52
N GLU A 82 -8.77 -6.53 6.63
CA GLU A 82 -7.78 -7.56 6.98
C GLU A 82 -6.68 -7.60 5.90
N ALA A 83 -5.42 -7.84 6.29
CA ALA A 83 -4.29 -7.79 5.35
C ALA A 83 -4.49 -8.72 4.13
N SER A 84 -5.17 -9.86 4.31
CA SER A 84 -5.53 -10.76 3.20
C SER A 84 -6.52 -10.15 2.20
N GLU A 85 -7.45 -9.32 2.68
CA GLU A 85 -8.43 -8.62 1.85
C GLU A 85 -7.76 -7.47 1.08
N VAL A 86 -6.86 -6.74 1.72
CA VAL A 86 -6.03 -5.71 1.05
C VAL A 86 -5.15 -6.35 -0.04
N ALA A 87 -4.50 -7.48 0.26
CA ALA A 87 -3.72 -8.21 -0.73
C ALA A 87 -4.59 -8.70 -1.90
N LYS A 88 -5.84 -9.13 -1.64
CA LYS A 88 -6.80 -9.48 -2.69
C LYS A 88 -7.21 -8.25 -3.52
N TRP A 89 -7.58 -7.16 -2.86
CA TRP A 89 -7.94 -5.88 -3.46
C TRP A 89 -6.85 -5.37 -4.43
N PHE A 90 -5.59 -5.47 -4.03
CA PHE A 90 -4.46 -5.10 -4.88
C PHE A 90 -4.29 -6.05 -6.07
N LYS A 91 -4.34 -7.37 -5.84
CA LYS A 91 -4.23 -8.38 -6.92
C LYS A 91 -5.31 -8.24 -7.98
N GLU A 92 -6.54 -7.88 -7.60
CA GLU A 92 -7.65 -7.67 -8.54
C GLU A 92 -7.45 -6.44 -9.44
N ARG A 93 -6.63 -5.47 -9.01
CA ARG A 93 -6.29 -4.27 -9.77
C ARG A 93 -5.00 -4.42 -10.56
N ASN A 94 -4.00 -5.08 -9.97
CA ASN A 94 -2.67 -5.19 -10.54
C ASN A 94 -2.62 -6.23 -11.67
N ILE A 95 -2.64 -5.73 -12.91
CA ILE A 95 -2.44 -6.51 -14.13
C ILE A 95 -1.00 -6.44 -14.67
N GLY A 96 -0.07 -5.88 -13.89
CA GLY A 96 1.26 -5.52 -14.36
C GLY A 96 2.35 -5.75 -13.32
N LEU A 97 3.29 -4.81 -13.24
CA LEU A 97 4.46 -4.89 -12.37
C LEU A 97 4.23 -4.03 -11.13
N ALA A 98 4.40 -4.63 -9.94
CA ALA A 98 4.41 -3.89 -8.68
C ALA A 98 5.84 -3.42 -8.37
N ILE A 99 5.97 -2.15 -8.00
CA ILE A 99 7.22 -1.51 -7.61
C ILE A 99 6.96 -0.87 -6.25
N SER A 100 7.72 -1.26 -5.24
CA SER A 100 7.67 -0.64 -3.91
C SER A 100 9.07 -0.15 -3.56
N ASP A 101 9.14 0.94 -2.80
CA ASP A 101 10.36 1.46 -2.18
C ASP A 101 10.63 0.84 -0.79
N ALA A 102 9.67 0.09 -0.25
CA ALA A 102 9.87 -0.77 0.90
C ALA A 102 10.84 -1.92 0.53
N PRO A 103 11.93 -2.12 1.31
CA PRO A 103 13.02 -3.06 0.99
C PRO A 103 12.64 -4.55 1.06
#